data_AF-A0A9Q6ZD92-F1
#
_entry.id   AF-A0A9Q6ZD92-F1
#
_cell.length_a   1.000
_cell.length_b   1.000
_cell.length_c   1.000
_cell.angle_alpha   90.00
_cell.angle_beta   90.00
_cell.angle_gamma   90.00
#
_symmetry.space_group_name_H-M   'P 1'
#
loop_
_entity.id
_entity.type
_entity.pdbx_description
1 polymer ?
#
loop_
_entity_poly.entity_id
_entity_poly.type
_entity_poly.pdbx_seq_one_letter_code
_entity_poly.pdbx_strand_id
1 'polypeptide(L)'
;MQNINRILFSLLLGFSTVSYGQYNTYIESSDEIIFNKIEEQNFETEVDLDQYVLRWDDEKKEDYTKMYMNLTPEIKAIVYLYPWGETNFIYTFYLDKKSNDYTPVLFTNYSSSQIEARQKDITLTQNRCCGESVVCGKLTIHFNEEGISLIENYGVVDSYNNVKHFEVPDYSPYYSTVKWGIIQNEGYNLRSYPSMEKHQDEDFNSFFNANGEYTIAKIKKNTRVKILDTVDLEDRTWLYVEVNPENFSEDNVSAYLYNSDQNIRAWISANFVTIE
;
A
#
# COMPACT_ATOMS: atom_id res chain seq x y z
N MET A 1 -56.58 -31.30 52.14
CA MET A 1 -55.50 -31.20 51.13
C MET A 1 -55.01 -29.75 51.17
N GLN A 2 -54.17 -29.41 52.15
CA GLN A 2 -52.70 -29.38 52.10
C GLN A 2 -52.11 -28.14 51.39
N ASN A 3 -51.61 -27.24 52.24
CA ASN A 3 -50.43 -26.37 52.15
C ASN A 3 -50.35 -25.20 51.14
N ILE A 4 -50.63 -24.01 51.69
CA ILE A 4 -49.73 -22.84 51.84
C ILE A 4 -48.33 -22.99 51.19
N ASN A 5 -47.99 -22.03 50.31
CA ASN A 5 -46.75 -21.26 50.43
C ASN A 5 -46.84 -19.93 49.65
N ARG A 6 -46.83 -18.82 50.41
CA ARG A 6 -46.35 -17.51 49.97
C ARG A 6 -44.82 -17.52 50.12
N ILE A 7 -44.07 -17.15 49.08
CA ILE A 7 -42.73 -16.56 49.24
C ILE A 7 -42.59 -15.43 48.22
N LEU A 8 -42.50 -14.20 48.73
CA LEU A 8 -41.84 -13.07 48.07
C LEU A 8 -40.35 -13.42 47.91
N PHE A 9 -39.75 -13.13 46.75
CA PHE A 9 -38.36 -12.70 46.71
C PHE A 9 -38.16 -11.62 45.65
N SER A 10 -37.73 -10.48 46.17
CA SER A 10 -37.16 -9.28 45.55
C SER A 10 -35.77 -9.53 44.94
N LEU A 11 -35.22 -8.47 44.31
CA LEU A 11 -33.84 -8.27 43.82
C LEU A 11 -33.56 -8.78 42.39
N LEU A 12 -32.74 -8.15 41.57
CA LEU A 12 -32.15 -6.81 41.42
C LEU A 12 -31.31 -6.96 40.14
N LEU A 13 -31.20 -5.90 39.33
CA LEU A 13 -30.09 -5.56 38.42
C LEU A 13 -29.28 -6.70 37.74
N GLY A 14 -29.31 -6.70 36.41
CA GLY A 14 -28.30 -7.35 35.59
C GLY A 14 -28.29 -6.79 34.17
N PHE A 15 -27.58 -5.68 33.97
CA PHE A 15 -27.11 -5.28 32.66
C PHE A 15 -26.36 -6.45 32.01
N SER A 16 -26.71 -6.78 30.78
CA SER A 16 -25.69 -6.92 29.74
C SER A 16 -26.35 -6.67 28.39
N THR A 17 -25.94 -5.55 27.81
CA THR A 17 -25.90 -5.36 26.37
C THR A 17 -25.33 -6.64 25.75
N VAL A 18 -26.14 -7.36 24.97
CA VAL A 18 -25.55 -8.27 23.99
C VAL A 18 -24.91 -7.36 22.97
N SER A 19 -23.59 -7.22 23.10
CA SER A 19 -22.76 -6.60 22.08
C SER A 19 -23.15 -7.24 20.75
N TYR A 20 -23.57 -6.41 19.79
CA TYR A 20 -23.38 -6.76 18.40
C TYR A 20 -21.88 -6.99 18.26
N GLY A 21 -21.46 -8.26 18.35
CA GLY A 21 -20.18 -8.65 17.82
C GLY A 21 -20.24 -8.25 16.37
N GLN A 22 -19.56 -7.17 16.02
CA GLN A 22 -19.05 -7.00 14.68
C GLN A 22 -18.34 -8.32 14.40
N TYR A 23 -18.96 -9.14 13.57
CA TYR A 23 -18.19 -10.08 12.78
C TYR A 23 -17.33 -9.18 11.90
N ASN A 24 -16.18 -8.78 12.45
CA ASN A 24 -15.03 -8.44 11.65
C ASN A 24 -14.80 -9.71 10.84
N THR A 25 -15.33 -9.73 9.63
CA THR A 25 -14.78 -10.58 8.60
C THR A 25 -13.35 -10.06 8.45
N TYR A 26 -12.45 -10.63 9.26
CA TYR A 26 -11.05 -10.71 8.94
C TYR A 26 -11.03 -11.41 7.58
N ILE A 27 -11.05 -10.61 6.52
CA ILE A 27 -10.29 -11.00 5.34
C ILE A 27 -8.89 -11.02 5.90
N GLU A 28 -8.37 -12.21 6.17
CA GLU A 28 -6.94 -12.43 6.27
C GLU A 28 -6.38 -11.78 5.01
N SER A 29 -5.87 -10.55 5.15
CA SER A 29 -4.95 -9.97 4.21
C SER A 29 -3.74 -10.86 4.33
N SER A 30 -3.76 -11.96 3.57
CA SER A 30 -2.58 -12.78 3.38
C SER A 30 -1.53 -11.84 2.82
N ASP A 31 -0.61 -11.54 3.72
CA ASP A 31 0.72 -11.01 3.50
C ASP A 31 1.31 -11.44 2.16
N GLU A 32 2.23 -10.61 1.68
CA GLU A 32 2.93 -10.63 0.41
C GLU A 32 2.26 -9.77 -0.68
N ILE A 33 3.04 -8.87 -1.26
CA ILE A 33 2.92 -8.60 -2.70
C ILE A 33 2.76 -9.97 -3.30
N ILE A 34 1.62 -10.25 -3.90
CA ILE A 34 1.39 -11.52 -4.56
C ILE A 34 2.47 -11.62 -5.66
N PHE A 35 3.62 -12.19 -5.34
CA PHE A 35 4.36 -13.05 -6.22
C PHE A 35 3.72 -14.41 -5.98
N ASN A 36 2.42 -14.57 -6.26
CA ASN A 36 1.90 -15.92 -6.40
C ASN A 36 2.78 -16.51 -7.47
N LYS A 37 3.59 -17.50 -7.07
CA LYS A 37 4.19 -18.41 -8.03
C LYS A 37 3.00 -18.91 -8.83
N ILE A 38 2.83 -18.37 -10.04
CA ILE A 38 1.89 -18.92 -11.00
C ILE A 38 2.25 -20.40 -11.02
N GLU A 39 1.30 -21.26 -10.65
CA GLU A 39 1.55 -22.71 -10.61
C GLU A 39 2.28 -23.09 -11.89
N GLU A 40 3.30 -23.96 -11.80
CA GLU A 40 4.11 -24.36 -12.95
C GLU A 40 3.19 -24.86 -14.07
N GLN A 41 2.88 -23.97 -15.00
CA GLN A 41 2.08 -24.19 -16.18
C GLN A 41 3.00 -23.92 -17.35
N ASN A 42 3.13 -24.91 -18.22
CA ASN A 42 3.82 -24.74 -19.47
C ASN A 42 2.86 -24.03 -20.43
N PHE A 43 3.24 -22.85 -20.89
CA PHE A 43 2.55 -22.17 -21.98
C PHE A 43 3.41 -22.35 -23.24
N GLU A 44 2.82 -22.85 -24.32
CA GLU A 44 3.54 -23.08 -25.58
C GLU A 44 3.25 -21.93 -26.57
N THR A 45 2.14 -21.23 -26.38
CA THR A 45 1.65 -20.18 -27.27
C THR A 45 1.09 -18.98 -26.50
N GLU A 46 1.02 -17.82 -27.15
CA GLU A 46 0.30 -16.67 -26.59
C GLU A 46 -1.20 -16.96 -26.40
N VAL A 47 -1.80 -17.91 -27.14
CA VAL A 47 -3.20 -18.32 -26.95
C VAL A 47 -3.39 -18.99 -25.59
N ASP A 48 -2.42 -19.77 -25.14
CA ASP A 48 -2.46 -20.42 -23.82
C ASP A 48 -2.42 -19.38 -22.69
N LEU A 49 -1.63 -18.32 -22.87
CA LEU A 49 -1.59 -17.17 -21.96
C LEU A 49 -2.92 -16.42 -21.94
N ASP A 50 -3.47 -16.11 -23.12
CA ASP A 50 -4.75 -15.41 -23.23
C ASP A 50 -5.88 -16.21 -22.56
N GLN A 51 -5.91 -17.53 -22.75
CA GLN A 51 -6.84 -18.42 -22.06
C GLN A 51 -6.59 -18.50 -20.55
N TYR A 52 -5.33 -18.42 -20.10
CA TYR A 52 -5.01 -18.39 -18.68
C TYR A 52 -5.54 -17.10 -18.01
N VAL A 53 -5.29 -15.94 -18.61
CA VAL A 53 -5.77 -14.65 -18.07
C VAL A 53 -7.30 -14.61 -18.06
N LEU A 54 -7.95 -15.06 -19.14
CA LEU A 54 -9.41 -15.10 -19.24
C LEU A 54 -10.07 -16.17 -18.36
N ARG A 55 -9.35 -17.18 -17.87
CA ARG A 55 -9.92 -18.20 -16.96
C ARG A 55 -10.31 -17.65 -15.60
N TRP A 56 -9.78 -16.49 -15.22
CA TRP A 56 -10.16 -15.79 -13.98
C TRP A 56 -11.45 -14.99 -14.12
N ASP A 57 -12.09 -15.05 -15.29
CA ASP A 57 -13.34 -14.42 -15.61
C ASP A 57 -14.48 -15.44 -15.69
N ASP A 58 -15.15 -15.70 -14.57
CA ASP A 58 -16.25 -16.66 -14.56
C ASP A 58 -17.52 -16.14 -15.26
N GLU A 59 -17.72 -14.82 -15.46
CA GLU A 59 -19.01 -14.30 -15.94
C GLU A 59 -19.00 -13.00 -16.79
N LYS A 60 -17.88 -12.29 -16.98
CA LYS A 60 -17.85 -10.99 -17.69
C LYS A 60 -16.60 -10.81 -18.52
N LYS A 61 -16.71 -11.11 -19.82
CA LYS A 61 -15.68 -10.86 -20.85
C LYS A 61 -15.32 -9.37 -20.95
N GLU A 62 -14.66 -8.83 -19.95
CA GLU A 62 -14.04 -7.52 -19.99
C GLU A 62 -12.72 -7.69 -20.74
N ASP A 63 -12.52 -6.85 -21.76
CA ASP A 63 -11.31 -6.91 -22.57
C ASP A 63 -10.09 -6.52 -21.72
N TYR A 64 -9.06 -7.37 -21.69
CA TYR A 64 -7.77 -6.97 -21.15
C TYR A 64 -7.03 -6.06 -22.15
N THR A 65 -6.17 -5.20 -21.63
CA THR A 65 -5.15 -4.53 -22.44
C THR A 65 -3.87 -5.35 -22.40
N LYS A 66 -3.37 -5.75 -23.58
CA LYS A 66 -2.09 -6.46 -23.73
C LYS A 66 -1.04 -5.51 -24.28
N MET A 67 0.13 -5.51 -23.66
CA MET A 67 1.28 -4.71 -24.08
C MET A 67 2.55 -5.55 -24.11
N TYR A 68 3.52 -5.07 -24.88
CA TYR A 68 4.78 -5.76 -25.11
C TYR A 68 5.95 -4.83 -24.83
N MET A 69 6.95 -5.31 -24.10
CA MET A 69 8.20 -4.61 -23.88
C MET A 69 9.37 -5.50 -24.30
N ASN A 70 10.18 -5.05 -25.26
CA ASN A 70 11.42 -5.75 -25.58
C ASN A 70 12.45 -5.42 -24.49
N LEU A 71 12.87 -6.44 -23.74
CA LEU A 71 13.90 -6.28 -22.71
C LEU A 71 15.28 -6.37 -23.37
N THR A 72 15.42 -7.35 -24.25
CA THR A 72 16.57 -7.57 -25.13
C THR A 72 16.06 -7.93 -26.53
N PRO A 73 16.93 -8.16 -27.53
CA PRO A 73 16.50 -8.73 -28.81
C PRO A 73 15.80 -10.08 -28.65
N GLU A 74 16.16 -10.86 -27.63
CA GLU A 74 15.76 -12.26 -27.42
C GLU A 74 14.65 -12.41 -26.37
N ILE A 75 14.53 -11.49 -25.41
CA ILE A 75 13.55 -11.56 -24.32
C ILE A 75 12.52 -10.44 -24.48
N LYS A 76 11.22 -10.81 -24.43
CA LYS A 76 10.08 -9.90 -24.49
C LYS A 76 9.21 -10.08 -23.25
N ALA A 77 8.89 -9.01 -22.54
CA ALA A 77 7.81 -9.01 -21.56
C ALA A 77 6.46 -8.83 -22.25
N ILE A 78 5.47 -9.63 -21.84
CA ILE A 78 4.07 -9.57 -22.23
C ILE A 78 3.29 -9.22 -20.97
N VAL A 79 2.71 -8.03 -20.94
CA VAL A 79 1.96 -7.55 -19.78
C VAL A 79 0.49 -7.45 -20.14
N TYR A 80 -0.34 -8.04 -19.30
CA TYR A 80 -1.79 -7.99 -19.36
C TYR A 80 -2.29 -7.10 -18.24
N LEU A 81 -3.07 -6.09 -18.59
CA LEU A 81 -3.82 -5.25 -17.67
C LEU A 81 -5.28 -5.67 -17.79
N TYR A 82 -5.78 -6.32 -16.75
CA TYR A 82 -7.09 -6.92 -16.73
C TYR A 82 -7.98 -6.20 -15.71
N PRO A 83 -9.00 -5.46 -16.15
CA PRO A 83 -9.98 -4.91 -15.22
C PRO A 83 -10.89 -6.01 -14.66
N TRP A 84 -11.16 -6.01 -13.36
CA TRP A 84 -12.07 -6.96 -12.72
C TRP A 84 -12.97 -6.28 -11.70
N GLY A 85 -14.05 -5.66 -12.17
CA GLY A 85 -14.97 -4.94 -11.31
C GLY A 85 -14.28 -3.74 -10.62
N GLU A 86 -14.15 -3.79 -9.29
CA GLU A 86 -13.53 -2.71 -8.50
C GLU A 86 -12.00 -2.86 -8.34
N THR A 87 -11.43 -4.02 -8.70
CA THR A 87 -10.00 -4.31 -8.58
C THR A 87 -9.45 -4.71 -9.94
N ASN A 88 -8.35 -4.10 -10.38
CA ASN A 88 -7.69 -4.51 -11.62
C ASN A 88 -6.53 -5.45 -11.28
N PHE A 89 -6.13 -6.28 -12.23
CA PHE A 89 -4.98 -7.17 -12.11
C PHE A 89 -3.99 -6.96 -13.24
N ILE A 90 -2.72 -7.13 -12.90
CA ILE A 90 -1.63 -7.17 -13.85
C ILE A 90 -1.03 -8.58 -13.85
N TYR A 91 -0.92 -9.18 -15.04
CA TYR A 91 -0.15 -10.41 -15.25
C TYR A 91 1.02 -10.07 -16.17
N THR A 92 2.22 -10.54 -15.84
CA THR A 92 3.38 -10.42 -16.73
C THR A 92 4.04 -11.76 -16.98
N PHE A 93 4.37 -12.01 -18.24
CA PHE A 93 5.11 -13.18 -18.71
C PHE A 93 6.32 -12.74 -19.52
N TYR A 94 7.43 -13.45 -19.40
CA TYR A 94 8.60 -13.29 -20.28
C TYR A 94 8.57 -14.36 -21.35
N LEU A 95 8.73 -13.96 -22.61
CA LEU A 95 8.96 -14.84 -23.74
C LEU A 95 10.45 -14.83 -24.09
N ASP A 96 11.09 -16.00 -24.00
CA ASP A 96 12.38 -16.25 -24.65
C ASP A 96 12.12 -16.63 -26.12
N LYS A 97 12.53 -15.77 -27.05
CA LYS A 97 12.31 -15.96 -28.49
C LYS A 97 13.15 -17.09 -29.10
N LYS A 98 14.23 -17.52 -28.44
CA LYS A 98 15.08 -18.61 -28.93
C LYS A 98 14.46 -19.97 -28.64
N SER A 99 13.98 -20.17 -27.42
CA SER A 99 13.36 -21.43 -27.02
C SER A 99 11.85 -21.44 -27.25
N ASN A 100 11.24 -20.26 -27.44
CA ASN A 100 9.79 -20.06 -27.48
C ASN A 100 9.11 -20.44 -26.15
N ASP A 101 9.81 -20.22 -25.04
CA ASP A 101 9.29 -20.50 -23.70
C ASP A 101 8.70 -19.24 -23.07
N TYR A 102 7.57 -19.41 -22.38
CA TYR A 102 6.91 -18.37 -21.62
C TYR A 102 7.05 -18.64 -20.12
N THR A 103 7.59 -17.66 -19.40
CA THR A 103 7.78 -17.74 -17.95
C THR A 103 6.89 -16.70 -17.26
N PRO A 104 6.00 -17.09 -16.33
CA PRO A 104 5.29 -16.13 -15.49
C PRO A 104 6.24 -15.37 -14.57
N VAL A 105 6.05 -14.06 -14.42
CA VAL A 105 6.98 -13.20 -13.67
C VAL A 105 6.29 -12.31 -12.64
N LEU A 106 5.04 -11.91 -12.88
CA LEU A 106 4.28 -11.04 -11.97
C LEU A 106 2.79 -11.36 -12.05
N PHE A 107 2.12 -11.38 -10.90
CA PHE A 107 0.67 -11.32 -10.82
C PHE A 107 0.25 -10.48 -9.60
N THR A 108 -0.23 -9.25 -9.79
CA THR A 108 -0.67 -8.43 -8.64
C THR A 108 -1.92 -7.61 -8.96
N ASN A 109 -2.56 -7.10 -7.93
CA ASN A 109 -3.72 -6.22 -8.06
C ASN A 109 -3.30 -4.74 -8.04
N TYR A 110 -4.12 -3.90 -8.70
CA TYR A 110 -3.96 -2.46 -8.72
C TYR A 110 -5.31 -1.76 -8.89
N SER A 111 -5.38 -0.51 -8.48
CA SER A 111 -6.52 0.38 -8.70
C SER A 111 -6.28 1.30 -9.89
N SER A 112 -5.05 1.80 -10.06
CA SER A 112 -4.61 2.49 -11.28
C SER A 112 -3.16 2.17 -11.61
N SER A 113 -2.77 2.37 -12.87
CA SER A 113 -1.41 2.11 -13.35
C SER A 113 -0.90 3.22 -14.27
N GLN A 114 0.41 3.43 -14.24
CA GLN A 114 1.15 4.29 -15.16
C GLN A 114 2.28 3.46 -15.76
N ILE A 115 2.47 3.58 -17.07
CA ILE A 115 3.42 2.76 -17.83
C ILE A 115 4.45 3.65 -18.49
N GLU A 116 5.72 3.36 -18.21
CA GLU A 116 6.87 4.04 -18.81
C GLU A 116 7.68 3.06 -19.64
N ALA A 117 7.12 2.63 -20.77
CA ALA A 117 7.68 1.56 -21.60
C ALA A 117 9.14 1.81 -22.06
N ARG A 118 9.58 3.07 -22.17
CA ARG A 118 10.98 3.41 -22.49
C ARG A 118 11.94 3.10 -21.34
N GLN A 119 11.50 3.34 -20.11
CA GLN A 119 12.25 3.00 -18.90
C GLN A 119 12.06 1.53 -18.52
N LYS A 120 11.06 0.86 -19.15
CA LYS A 120 10.62 -0.51 -18.85
C LYS A 120 10.06 -0.59 -17.43
N ASP A 121 9.31 0.42 -17.05
CA ASP A 121 8.70 0.52 -15.73
C ASP A 121 7.18 0.52 -15.80
N ILE A 122 6.58 -0.05 -14.76
CA ILE A 122 5.15 0.09 -14.48
C ILE A 122 5.01 0.51 -13.03
N THR A 123 4.34 1.64 -12.82
CA THR A 123 3.92 2.10 -11.51
C THR A 123 2.48 1.71 -11.28
N LEU A 124 2.23 0.99 -10.20
CA LEU A 124 0.92 0.54 -9.75
C LEU A 124 0.52 1.33 -8.51
N THR A 125 -0.74 1.75 -8.49
CA THR A 125 -1.39 2.37 -7.35
C THR A 125 -2.37 1.37 -6.79
N GLN A 126 -2.29 1.08 -5.48
CA GLN A 126 -3.16 0.16 -4.78
C GLN A 126 -4.01 0.94 -3.78
N ASN A 127 -5.32 0.89 -3.95
CA ASN A 127 -6.31 1.47 -3.05
C ASN A 127 -7.19 0.34 -2.49
N ARG A 128 -7.51 0.37 -1.20
CA ARG A 128 -8.52 -0.52 -0.61
C ARG A 128 -9.89 -0.01 -1.02
N CYS A 129 -10.79 -0.92 -1.34
CA CYS A 129 -12.14 -0.56 -1.75
C CYS A 129 -12.88 0.19 -0.63
N CYS A 130 -13.91 0.95 -1.02
CA CYS A 130 -14.92 1.50 -0.09
C CYS A 130 -14.40 2.42 1.04
N GLY A 131 -13.22 3.02 0.90
CA GLY A 131 -12.64 3.91 1.92
C GLY A 131 -12.09 3.16 3.14
N GLU A 132 -11.83 1.87 3.02
CA GLU A 132 -11.29 1.02 4.10
C GLU A 132 -9.84 1.36 4.49
N SER A 133 -9.17 2.21 3.71
CA SER A 133 -7.83 2.69 4.01
C SER A 133 -7.66 4.14 3.60
N VAL A 134 -7.03 4.89 4.50
CA VAL A 134 -6.49 6.24 4.29
C VAL A 134 -5.09 6.22 3.65
N VAL A 135 -4.53 5.03 3.44
CA VAL A 135 -3.21 4.84 2.82
C VAL A 135 -3.38 4.20 1.44
N CYS A 136 -2.75 4.85 0.47
CA CYS A 136 -2.57 4.37 -0.89
C CYS A 136 -1.18 3.73 -1.02
N GLY A 137 -1.12 2.52 -1.55
CA GLY A 137 0.11 1.82 -1.89
C GLY A 137 0.62 2.23 -3.27
N LYS A 138 1.93 2.44 -3.39
CA LYS A 138 2.63 2.74 -4.64
C LYS A 138 3.75 1.75 -4.84
N LEU A 139 3.71 1.04 -5.97
CA LEU A 139 4.73 0.08 -6.37
C LEU A 139 5.25 0.46 -7.75
N THR A 140 6.57 0.62 -7.91
CA THR A 140 7.20 0.81 -9.22
C THR A 140 8.04 -0.41 -9.54
N ILE A 141 7.68 -1.11 -10.62
CA ILE A 141 8.29 -2.37 -11.05
C ILE A 141 9.09 -2.11 -12.31
N HIS A 142 10.38 -2.43 -12.27
CA HIS A 142 11.26 -2.43 -13.43
C HIS A 142 11.34 -3.82 -14.06
N PHE A 143 11.27 -3.87 -15.38
CA PHE A 143 11.47 -5.10 -16.16
C PHE A 143 12.85 -5.11 -16.79
N ASN A 144 13.66 -6.13 -16.45
CA ASN A 144 14.98 -6.35 -17.01
C ASN A 144 15.15 -7.80 -17.52
N GLU A 145 16.29 -8.10 -18.13
CA GLU A 145 16.55 -9.42 -18.71
C GLU A 145 16.68 -10.55 -17.69
N GLU A 146 17.01 -10.24 -16.45
CA GLU A 146 17.17 -11.20 -15.34
C GLU A 146 15.85 -11.47 -14.60
N GLY A 147 14.84 -10.62 -14.79
CA GLY A 147 13.56 -10.72 -14.10
C GLY A 147 12.92 -9.35 -13.88
N ILE A 148 12.14 -9.25 -12.80
CA ILE A 148 11.58 -7.98 -12.34
C ILE A 148 12.29 -7.51 -11.07
N SER A 149 12.39 -6.20 -10.90
CA SER A 149 12.90 -5.59 -9.67
C SER A 149 11.96 -4.49 -9.20
N LEU A 150 11.68 -4.48 -7.91
CA LEU A 150 10.87 -3.45 -7.27
C LEU A 150 11.77 -2.24 -6.97
N ILE A 151 11.52 -1.13 -7.65
CA ILE A 151 12.29 0.13 -7.49
C ILE A 151 11.71 0.97 -6.36
N GLU A 152 10.38 0.96 -6.25
CA GLU A 152 9.66 1.66 -5.20
C GLU A 152 8.58 0.77 -4.62
N ASN A 153 8.43 0.80 -3.31
CA ASN A 153 7.35 0.13 -2.58
C ASN A 153 7.04 0.94 -1.33
N TYR A 154 6.00 1.76 -1.40
CA TYR A 154 5.65 2.61 -0.28
C TYR A 154 4.16 2.88 -0.15
N GLY A 155 3.71 3.06 1.09
CA GLY A 155 2.42 3.66 1.42
C GLY A 155 2.55 5.17 1.54
N VAL A 156 1.54 5.89 1.05
CA VAL A 156 1.36 7.33 1.25
C VAL A 156 -0.08 7.58 1.67
N VAL A 157 -0.31 8.54 2.56
CA VAL A 157 -1.68 8.88 2.97
C VAL A 157 -2.40 9.53 1.79
N ASP A 158 -3.48 8.90 1.35
CA ASP A 158 -4.26 9.35 0.20
C ASP A 158 -5.16 10.53 0.59
N SER A 159 -5.23 11.47 -0.35
CA SER A 159 -6.03 12.68 -0.30
C SER A 159 -7.53 12.48 -0.56
N TYR A 160 -7.99 11.24 -0.82
CA TYR A 160 -9.39 10.92 -1.09
C TYR A 160 -10.35 11.42 0.02
N ASN A 161 -9.85 11.67 1.23
CA ASN A 161 -10.60 12.17 2.38
C ASN A 161 -10.40 13.67 2.66
N ASN A 162 -10.38 14.55 1.66
CA ASN A 162 -10.37 16.02 1.83
C ASN A 162 -9.20 16.60 2.66
N VAL A 163 -8.13 15.84 2.88
CA VAL A 163 -6.90 16.36 3.50
C VAL A 163 -6.33 17.40 2.53
N LYS A 164 -6.08 18.63 3.00
CA LYS A 164 -5.47 19.71 2.19
C LYS A 164 -4.34 19.14 1.33
N HIS A 165 -4.52 19.16 0.01
CA HIS A 165 -3.51 18.71 -0.94
C HIS A 165 -2.27 19.58 -0.77
N PHE A 166 -1.21 19.02 -0.22
CA PHE A 166 0.11 19.41 -0.69
C PHE A 166 0.46 18.46 -1.82
N GLU A 167 0.98 18.98 -2.92
CA GLU A 167 1.61 18.15 -3.93
C GLU A 167 2.69 17.34 -3.21
N VAL A 168 2.49 16.02 -3.14
CA VAL A 168 3.58 15.11 -2.81
C VAL A 168 4.67 15.44 -3.82
N PRO A 169 5.87 15.82 -3.37
CA PRO A 169 6.89 16.25 -4.29
C PRO A 169 7.15 15.19 -5.35
N ASP A 170 7.36 15.63 -6.59
CA ASP A 170 7.62 14.76 -7.74
C ASP A 170 9.01 14.13 -7.58
N TYR A 171 9.05 13.07 -6.77
CA TYR A 171 10.27 12.32 -6.48
C TYR A 171 10.46 11.27 -7.57
N SER A 172 11.57 11.41 -8.30
CA SER A 172 12.06 10.35 -9.18
C SER A 172 13.18 9.55 -8.49
N PRO A 173 13.06 8.21 -8.38
CA PRO A 173 14.12 7.38 -7.84
C PRO A 173 15.39 7.39 -8.70
N TYR A 174 15.30 7.79 -9.97
CA TYR A 174 16.43 7.77 -10.92
C TYR A 174 17.35 8.99 -10.86
N TYR A 175 16.82 10.14 -10.43
CA TYR A 175 17.53 11.42 -10.53
C TYR A 175 17.75 12.08 -9.17
N SER A 176 17.23 11.51 -8.09
CA SER A 176 17.37 12.07 -6.75
C SER A 176 18.70 11.71 -6.11
N THR A 177 19.38 12.73 -5.57
CA THR A 177 20.51 12.48 -4.67
C THR A 177 19.93 12.07 -3.33
N VAL A 178 20.11 10.79 -2.96
CA VAL A 178 19.59 10.28 -1.69
C VAL A 178 20.30 10.97 -0.53
N LYS A 179 19.55 11.72 0.26
CA LYS A 179 19.99 12.25 1.55
C LYS A 179 19.49 11.34 2.67
N TRP A 180 20.23 11.29 3.76
CA TRP A 180 19.87 10.51 4.93
C TRP A 180 19.83 11.40 6.17
N GLY A 181 19.00 11.03 7.13
CA GLY A 181 18.94 11.71 8.42
C GLY A 181 18.75 10.75 9.57
N ILE A 182 19.16 11.16 10.76
CA ILE A 182 18.98 10.40 12.01
C ILE A 182 17.98 11.13 12.91
N ILE A 183 16.93 10.44 13.33
CA ILE A 183 15.94 10.96 14.29
C ILE A 183 16.56 11.12 15.67
N GLN A 184 16.43 12.31 16.27
CA GLN A 184 17.09 12.64 17.55
C GLN A 184 16.22 12.38 18.79
N ASN A 185 14.90 12.33 18.62
CA ASN A 185 13.93 12.21 19.71
C ASN A 185 13.23 10.86 19.71
N GLU A 186 12.89 10.37 20.90
CA GLU A 186 12.06 9.17 21.04
C GLU A 186 10.61 9.52 20.73
N GLY A 187 9.92 8.65 19.99
CA GLY A 187 8.52 8.82 19.66
C GLY A 187 8.23 10.04 18.78
N TYR A 188 9.09 10.30 17.79
CA TYR A 188 8.97 11.49 16.96
C TYR A 188 7.86 11.37 15.91
N ASN A 189 6.96 12.35 15.83
CA ASN A 189 5.77 12.29 14.99
C ASN A 189 6.11 12.24 13.49
N LEU A 190 5.74 11.13 12.84
CA LEU A 190 5.58 11.05 11.39
C LEU A 190 4.20 11.59 11.03
N ARG A 191 4.11 12.49 10.05
CA ARG A 191 2.90 13.24 9.74
C ARG A 191 2.44 13.07 8.30
N SER A 192 1.13 12.97 8.09
CA SER A 192 0.53 12.97 6.75
C SER A 192 0.65 14.33 6.05
N TYR A 193 0.76 15.42 6.81
CA TYR A 193 0.88 16.78 6.29
C TYR A 193 1.95 17.58 7.05
N PRO A 194 2.74 18.44 6.37
CA PRO A 194 3.80 19.24 6.99
C PRO A 194 3.23 20.44 7.75
N SER A 195 2.43 20.20 8.80
CA SER A 195 1.96 21.26 9.70
C SER A 195 1.89 20.80 11.15
N MET A 196 1.97 21.78 12.04
CA MET A 196 1.69 21.61 13.47
C MET A 196 0.22 21.86 13.81
N GLU A 197 -0.58 22.38 12.87
CA GLU A 197 -2.00 22.62 13.06
C GLU A 197 -2.75 21.31 13.30
N LYS A 198 -3.90 21.45 13.98
CA LYS A 198 -4.81 20.34 14.18
C LYS A 198 -5.63 20.07 12.92
N HIS A 199 -5.78 18.80 12.59
CA HIS A 199 -6.72 18.35 11.58
C HIS A 199 -8.14 18.34 12.16
N GLN A 200 -9.09 18.88 11.40
CA GLN A 200 -10.50 18.99 11.84
C GLN A 200 -11.37 17.83 11.34
N ASP A 201 -10.83 16.90 10.56
CA ASP A 201 -11.58 15.78 10.01
C ASP A 201 -11.72 14.64 11.03
N GLU A 202 -12.97 14.28 11.32
CA GLU A 202 -13.30 13.19 12.22
C GLU A 202 -12.94 11.82 11.64
N ASP A 203 -13.02 11.63 10.33
CA ASP A 203 -12.69 10.37 9.68
C ASP A 203 -11.19 10.08 9.81
N PHE A 204 -10.34 11.08 9.54
CA PHE A 204 -8.89 10.97 9.75
C PHE A 204 -8.54 10.55 11.19
N ASN A 205 -9.19 11.20 12.17
CA ASN A 205 -8.97 10.90 13.58
C ASN A 205 -9.41 9.48 13.93
N SER A 206 -10.48 8.98 13.31
CA SER A 206 -10.95 7.61 13.51
C SER A 206 -9.96 6.56 12.97
N PHE A 207 -9.37 6.80 11.78
CA PHE A 207 -8.43 5.86 11.18
C PHE A 207 -7.10 5.81 11.93
N PHE A 208 -6.53 6.95 12.28
CA PHE A 208 -5.20 7.02 12.89
C PHE A 208 -5.21 7.12 14.42
N ASN A 209 -6.40 7.09 15.05
CA ASN A 209 -6.59 7.46 16.45
C ASN A 209 -5.86 8.77 16.81
N ALA A 210 -5.85 9.69 15.86
CA ALA A 210 -5.15 10.95 15.99
C ALA A 210 -6.04 11.90 16.77
N ASN A 211 -5.52 12.50 17.84
CA ASN A 211 -6.27 13.46 18.66
C ASN A 211 -6.43 14.84 17.96
N GLY A 212 -6.85 14.82 16.69
CA GLY A 212 -6.91 15.98 15.81
C GLY A 212 -5.54 16.44 15.33
N GLU A 213 -4.52 15.60 15.26
CA GLU A 213 -3.21 15.97 14.71
C GLU A 213 -2.97 15.23 13.39
N TYR A 214 -2.13 15.75 12.49
CA TYR A 214 -1.70 15.02 11.29
C TYR A 214 -0.73 13.85 11.58
N THR A 215 -0.56 13.45 12.83
CA THR A 215 0.37 12.39 13.23
C THR A 215 -0.21 11.02 12.86
N ILE A 216 0.53 10.24 12.06
CA ILE A 216 0.11 8.91 11.59
C ILE A 216 0.93 7.77 12.21
N ALA A 217 2.13 8.07 12.69
CA ALA A 217 2.98 7.13 13.43
C ALA A 217 3.98 7.92 14.29
N LYS A 218 4.68 7.22 15.19
CA LYS A 218 5.83 7.76 15.90
C LYS A 218 7.07 6.94 15.61
N ILE A 219 8.17 7.61 15.29
CA ILE A 219 9.45 7.01 14.92
C ILE A 219 10.34 6.88 16.17
N LYS A 220 11.04 5.75 16.29
CA LYS A 220 12.04 5.50 17.32
C LYS A 220 13.22 6.49 17.22
N LYS A 221 13.87 6.77 18.35
CA LYS A 221 15.12 7.52 18.33
C LYS A 221 16.21 6.75 17.61
N ASN A 222 17.15 7.46 16.99
CA ASN A 222 18.28 6.95 16.22
C ASN A 222 17.88 6.16 14.96
N THR A 223 16.60 6.15 14.58
CA THR A 223 16.18 5.64 13.28
C THR A 223 16.84 6.47 12.18
N ARG A 224 17.46 5.78 11.24
CA ARG A 224 17.99 6.35 10.01
C ARG A 224 16.89 6.40 8.96
N VAL A 225 16.53 7.58 8.50
CA VAL A 225 15.45 7.82 7.53
C VAL A 225 16.02 8.32 6.21
N LYS A 226 15.42 7.88 5.11
CA LYS A 226 15.75 8.37 3.77
C LYS A 226 15.01 9.67 3.54
N ILE A 227 15.72 10.74 3.20
CA ILE A 227 15.13 12.06 2.89
C ILE A 227 14.98 12.15 1.38
N LEU A 228 13.73 12.28 0.93
CA LEU A 228 13.34 12.30 -0.47
C LEU A 228 13.21 13.72 -1.00
N ASP A 229 12.67 14.63 -0.19
CA ASP A 229 12.58 16.05 -0.53
C ASP A 229 12.50 16.94 0.72
N THR A 230 12.51 18.26 0.52
CA THR A 230 12.47 19.27 1.55
C THR A 230 11.58 20.44 1.12
N VAL A 231 10.72 20.90 2.02
CA VAL A 231 9.91 22.11 1.82
C VAL A 231 10.01 23.03 3.02
N ASP A 232 10.18 24.31 2.76
CA ASP A 232 10.05 25.35 3.79
C ASP A 232 8.60 25.82 3.81
N LEU A 233 7.90 25.55 4.91
CA LEU A 233 6.48 25.93 5.07
C LEU A 233 6.26 26.50 6.47
N GLU A 234 5.50 27.59 6.52
CA GLU A 234 5.39 28.43 7.72
C GLU A 234 6.80 28.87 8.17
N ASP A 235 7.16 28.63 9.43
CA ASP A 235 8.43 29.04 10.03
C ASP A 235 9.40 27.85 10.23
N ARG A 236 9.27 26.77 9.45
CA ARG A 236 10.15 25.60 9.58
C ARG A 236 10.36 24.84 8.28
N THR A 237 11.48 24.14 8.25
CA THR A 237 11.81 23.17 7.21
C THR A 237 11.18 21.82 7.52
N TRP A 238 10.48 21.26 6.55
CA TRP A 238 9.89 19.93 6.57
C TRP A 238 10.63 19.03 5.59
N LEU A 239 10.84 17.78 6.00
CA LEU A 239 11.49 16.74 5.22
C LEU A 239 10.43 15.71 4.83
N TYR A 240 10.33 15.43 3.54
CA TYR A 240 9.59 14.28 3.06
C TYR A 240 10.50 13.07 3.15
N VAL A 241 10.11 12.07 3.93
CA VAL A 241 10.96 10.95 4.30
C VAL A 241 10.30 9.62 4.01
N GLU A 242 11.12 8.60 3.79
CA GLU A 242 10.73 7.20 3.73
C GLU A 242 11.22 6.47 4.98
N VAL A 243 10.32 5.74 5.63
CA VAL A 243 10.58 5.04 6.90
C VAL A 243 10.01 3.63 6.85
N ASN A 244 10.82 2.63 7.22
CA ASN A 244 10.34 1.25 7.36
C ASN A 244 9.48 1.12 8.64
N PRO A 245 8.30 0.47 8.58
CA PRO A 245 7.40 0.32 9.72
C PRO A 245 8.02 -0.30 10.98
N GLU A 246 9.03 -1.15 10.85
CA GLU A 246 9.75 -1.74 11.99
C GLU A 246 10.38 -0.67 12.90
N ASN A 247 10.59 0.54 12.38
CA ASN A 247 11.18 1.66 13.08
C ASN A 247 10.17 2.53 13.84
N PHE A 248 8.89 2.15 13.85
CA PHE A 248 7.87 2.86 14.61
C PHE A 248 7.85 2.41 16.08
N SER A 249 7.77 3.38 17.00
CA SER A 249 7.56 3.18 18.44
C SER A 249 6.08 3.09 18.79
N GLU A 250 5.24 3.80 18.03
CA GLU A 250 3.78 3.68 18.02
C GLU A 250 3.34 3.69 16.56
N ASP A 251 2.49 2.75 16.19
CA ASP A 251 2.17 2.47 14.81
C ASP A 251 0.66 2.41 14.61
N ASN A 252 0.11 3.50 14.08
CA ASN A 252 -1.30 3.60 13.73
C ASN A 252 -1.51 3.42 12.21
N VAL A 253 -0.45 3.13 11.45
CA VAL A 253 -0.50 3.15 9.97
C VAL A 253 -0.30 1.76 9.36
N SER A 254 0.41 0.84 10.02
CA SER A 254 0.73 -0.47 9.41
C SER A 254 -0.47 -1.34 9.12
N ALA A 255 -1.57 -1.22 9.86
CA ALA A 255 -2.82 -1.93 9.56
C ALA A 255 -3.40 -1.56 8.18
N TYR A 256 -2.99 -0.41 7.64
CA TYR A 256 -3.46 0.14 6.37
C TYR A 256 -2.50 -0.12 5.19
N LEU A 257 -1.32 -0.70 5.45
CA LEU A 257 -0.38 -1.10 4.40
C LEU A 257 -0.93 -2.27 3.58
N TYR A 258 -0.49 -2.38 2.32
CA TYR A 258 -0.87 -3.47 1.41
C TYR A 258 0.06 -4.68 1.54
N ASN A 259 1.30 -4.46 1.96
CA ASN A 259 2.25 -5.52 2.26
C ASN A 259 3.19 -5.13 3.41
N SER A 260 3.74 -6.12 4.10
CA SER A 260 4.64 -5.93 5.24
C SER A 260 5.95 -5.24 4.89
N ASP A 261 6.35 -5.30 3.62
CA ASP A 261 7.61 -4.74 3.12
C ASP A 261 7.45 -3.28 2.63
N GLN A 262 6.25 -2.67 2.75
CA GLN A 262 6.04 -1.29 2.34
C GLN A 262 6.67 -0.33 3.35
N ASN A 263 7.52 0.55 2.87
CA ASN A 263 7.90 1.73 3.64
C ASN A 263 6.73 2.73 3.66
N ILE A 264 6.72 3.64 4.63
CA ILE A 264 5.80 4.79 4.63
C ILE A 264 6.56 6.02 4.16
N ARG A 265 5.97 6.76 3.21
CA ARG A 265 6.43 8.10 2.83
C ARG A 265 5.53 9.18 3.41
N ALA A 266 6.12 10.07 4.20
CA ALA A 266 5.39 11.08 4.96
C ALA A 266 6.33 12.22 5.42
N TRP A 267 5.79 13.17 6.17
CA TRP A 267 6.49 14.39 6.58
C TRP A 267 7.01 14.32 8.01
N ILE A 268 8.20 14.86 8.20
CA ILE A 268 8.78 15.16 9.49
C ILE A 268 9.40 16.57 9.48
N SER A 269 9.56 17.21 10.62
CA SER A 269 10.23 18.52 10.70
C SER A 269 11.74 18.35 10.85
N ALA A 270 12.53 19.12 10.10
CA ALA A 270 13.99 19.04 10.12
C ALA A 270 14.61 19.34 11.49
N ASN A 271 13.92 20.08 12.37
CA ASN A 271 14.42 20.49 13.70
C ASN A 271 14.84 19.33 14.61
N PHE A 272 14.39 18.10 14.32
CA PHE A 272 14.65 16.92 15.15
C PHE A 272 15.41 15.83 14.39
N VAL A 273 16.07 16.21 13.30
CA VAL A 273 16.80 15.32 12.41
C VAL A 273 18.22 15.85 12.23
N THR A 274 19.21 14.99 12.43
CA THR A 274 20.59 15.29 12.01
C THR A 274 20.78 14.75 10.61
N ILE A 275 21.00 15.64 9.64
CA ILE A 275 21.25 15.26 8.23
C ILE A 275 22.70 14.78 8.08
N GLU A 276 22.88 13.65 7.39
CA GLU A 276 24.18 13.06 7.04
C GLU A 276 24.76 13.63 5.74
#